data_AF-A0A7W0PJF8-F1
#
_entry.id   AF-A0A7W0PJF8-F1
#
_cell.length_a   1.000
_cell.length_b   1.000
_cell.length_c   1.000
_cell.angle_alpha   90.00
_cell.angle_beta   90.00
_cell.angle_gamma   90.00
#
_symmetry.space_group_name_H-M   'P 1'
#
loop_
_entity.id
_entity.type
_entity.pdbx_description
1 polymer ?
#
loop_
_entity_poly.entity_id
_entity_poly.type
_entity_poly.pdbx_seq_one_letter_code
_entity_poly.pdbx_strand_id
1 'polypeptide(L)' 'MLPILVGDRLVGRVEPLFDRKTGTLRVLGAWGDTSRLDEALDSLATFLGAERI' A
#
# COMPACT_ATOMS: atom_id res chain seq x y z
N MET A 1 2.59 9.54 1.25
CA MET A 1 3.43 8.56 0.51
C MET A 1 4.12 7.62 1.49
N LEU A 2 3.84 6.31 1.42
CA LEU A 2 4.44 5.26 2.26
C LEU A 2 5.65 4.60 1.56
N PRO A 3 6.69 4.20 2.30
CA PRO A 3 7.82 3.45 1.75
C PRO A 3 7.50 1.96 1.55
N ILE A 4 8.04 1.36 0.48
CA ILE A 4 8.13 -0.10 0.30
C ILE A 4 9.53 -0.53 0.70
N LEU A 5 9.63 -1.41 1.70
CA LEU A 5 10.88 -1.90 2.25
C LEU A 5 11.08 -3.38 1.93
N VAL A 6 12.32 -3.77 1.63
CA VAL A 6 12.74 -5.18 1.55
C VAL A 6 13.95 -5.34 2.46
N GLY A 7 13.74 -6.06 3.58
CA GLY A 7 14.70 -6.04 4.68
C GLY A 7 14.83 -4.63 5.25
N ASP A 8 16.04 -4.11 5.23
CA ASP A 8 16.41 -2.75 5.66
C ASP A 8 16.47 -1.73 4.50
N ARG A 9 16.20 -2.16 3.26
CA ARG A 9 16.34 -1.32 2.07
C ARG A 9 15.02 -0.72 1.62
N LEU A 10 15.04 0.60 1.36
CA LEU A 10 13.98 1.28 0.61
C LEU A 10 14.10 0.98 -0.88
N VAL A 11 13.08 0.31 -1.45
CA VAL A 11 13.07 -0.11 -2.87
C VAL A 11 12.03 0.62 -3.71
N GLY A 12 10.96 1.10 -3.07
CA GLY A 12 9.86 1.74 -3.76
C GLY A 12 9.03 2.62 -2.84
N ARG A 13 8.03 3.27 -3.41
CA ARG A 13 7.11 4.16 -2.72
C ARG A 13 5.71 3.98 -3.29
N VAL A 14 4.72 4.09 -2.42
CA VAL A 14 3.31 4.02 -2.79
C VAL A 14 2.54 5.18 -2.15
N GLU A 15 1.54 5.68 -2.83
CA GLU A 15 0.57 6.62 -2.30
C GLU A 15 -0.80 5.95 -2.14
N PRO A 16 -1.06 5.32 -0.98
CA PRO A 16 -2.35 4.73 -0.69
C PRO A 16 -3.34 5.78 -0.18
N LEU A 17 -4.59 5.63 -0.59
CA LEU A 17 -5.73 6.39 -0.12
C LEU A 17 -6.77 5.41 0.43
N PHE A 18 -7.05 5.48 1.72
CA PHE A 18 -8.13 4.70 2.33
C PHE A 18 -9.39 5.55 2.49
N ASP A 19 -10.46 5.19 1.80
CA ASP A 19 -11.78 5.75 2.00
C ASP A 19 -12.54 4.93 3.05
N ARG A 20 -12.65 5.50 4.24
CA ARG A 20 -13.32 4.87 5.39
C ARG A 20 -14.83 4.74 5.23
N LYS A 21 -15.47 5.53 4.36
CA LYS A 21 -16.93 5.40 4.09
C LYS A 21 -17.24 4.20 3.23
N THR A 22 -16.38 3.91 2.26
CA THR A 22 -16.56 2.80 1.32
C THR A 22 -15.71 1.58 1.65
N GLY A 23 -14.88 1.66 2.69
CA GLY A 23 -13.95 0.59 3.08
C GLY A 23 -12.95 0.25 1.99
N THR A 24 -12.59 1.20 1.11
CA THR A 24 -11.77 0.94 -0.08
C THR A 24 -10.38 1.55 0.05
N LEU A 25 -9.33 0.76 -0.21
CA LEU A 25 -7.93 1.18 -0.22
C LEU A 25 -7.42 1.32 -1.67
N ARG A 26 -7.25 2.54 -2.17
CA ARG A 26 -6.80 2.79 -3.54
C ARG A 26 -5.33 3.16 -3.60
N VAL A 27 -4.69 2.89 -4.74
CA VAL A 27 -3.35 3.42 -5.05
C VAL A 27 -3.48 4.61 -6.00
N LEU A 28 -3.01 5.77 -5.56
CA LEU A 28 -2.97 6.98 -6.40
C LEU A 28 -1.67 7.08 -7.21
N GLY A 29 -0.60 6.46 -6.73
CA GLY A 29 0.70 6.45 -7.39
C GLY A 29 1.64 5.41 -6.79
N ALA A 30 2.54 4.90 -7.61
CA ALA A 30 3.60 3.96 -7.20
C ALA A 30 4.87 4.24 -8.01
N TRP A 31 6.02 4.22 -7.34
CA TRP A 31 7.32 4.57 -7.93
C TRP A 31 8.43 3.65 -7.42
N GLY A 32 9.43 3.40 -8.28
CA GLY A 32 10.55 2.51 -7.96
C GLY A 32 10.19 1.05 -8.20
N ASP A 33 10.76 0.15 -7.40
CA ASP A 33 10.44 -1.27 -7.45
C ASP A 33 9.11 -1.54 -6.72
N THR A 34 8.12 -1.96 -7.50
CA THR A 34 6.75 -2.26 -7.04
C THR A 34 6.44 -3.75 -7.06
N SER A 35 7.43 -4.62 -7.24
CA SER A 35 7.25 -6.08 -7.30
C SER A 35 6.59 -6.67 -6.04
N ARG A 36 6.72 -6.01 -4.89
CA ARG A 36 6.10 -6.40 -3.61
C ARG A 36 4.99 -5.46 -3.15
N LEU A 37 4.44 -4.67 -4.06
CA LEU A 37 3.38 -3.73 -3.74
C LEU A 37 2.15 -4.45 -3.17
N ASP A 38 1.75 -5.58 -3.77
CA ASP A 38 0.57 -6.34 -3.35
C ASP A 38 0.67 -6.80 -1.89
N GLU A 39 1.81 -7.37 -1.48
CA GLU A 39 2.07 -7.79 -0.09
C GLU A 39 1.98 -6.61 0.90
N ALA A 40 2.54 -5.45 0.52
CA ALA A 40 2.48 -4.25 1.35
C ALA A 40 1.05 -3.71 1.48
N LEU A 41 0.28 -3.75 0.39
CA LEU A 41 -1.11 -3.32 0.36
C LEU A 41 -2.01 -4.28 1.16
N ASP A 42 -1.80 -5.58 1.07
CA ASP A 42 -2.56 -6.59 1.83
C ASP A 42 -2.36 -6.42 3.35
N SER A 43 -1.11 -6.20 3.78
CA SER A 43 -0.81 -5.92 5.19
C SER A 43 -1.47 -4.63 5.65
N LEU A 44 -1.46 -3.58 4.81
CA LEU A 44 -2.08 -2.30 5.15
C LEU A 44 -3.61 -2.39 5.17
N ALA A 45 -4.20 -3.09 4.20
CA ALA A 45 -5.64 -3.34 4.10
C ALA A 45 -6.14 -4.08 5.34
N THR A 46 -5.41 -5.12 5.76
CA THR A 46 -5.72 -5.87 6.99
C THR A 46 -5.66 -4.98 8.23
N PHE A 47 -4.61 -4.16 8.36
CA PHE A 47 -4.46 -3.23 9.50
C PHE A 47 -5.57 -2.17 9.54
N LEU A 48 -5.99 -1.64 8.39
CA LEU A 48 -7.02 -0.62 8.29
C LEU A 48 -8.45 -1.18 8.35
N GLY A 49 -8.62 -2.49 8.16
CA GLY A 49 -9.93 -3.12 7.98
C GLY A 49 -10.59 -2.75 6.65
N ALA A 50 -9.79 -2.65 5.57
CA ALA A 50 -10.32 -2.39 4.24
C ALA A 50 -11.07 -3.63 3.71
N GLU A 51 -12.23 -3.40 3.08
CA GLU A 51 -13.04 -4.45 2.45
C GLU A 51 -12.57 -4.74 1.02
N ARG A 52 -11.93 -3.75 0.38
CA ARG A 52 -11.51 -3.79 -1.03
C ARG A 52 -10.22 -2.98 -1.21
N ILE A 53 -9.38 -3.42 -2.14
CA ILE A 53 -8.21 -2.69 -2.64
C ILE A 53 -8.53 -2.26 -4.07
#